data_AF-A0A075I2I7-F1
#
_entry.id   AF-A0A075I2I7-F1
#
_cell.length_a   1.000
_cell.length_b   1.000
_cell.length_c   1.000
_cell.angle_alpha   90.00
_cell.angle_beta   90.00
_cell.angle_gamma   90.00
#
_symmetry.space_group_name_H-M   'P 1'
#
loop_
_entity.id
_entity.type
_entity.pdbx_description
1 polymer ?
#
loop_
_entity_poly.entity_id
_entity_poly.type
_entity_poly.pdbx_seq_one_letter_code
_entity_poly.pdbx_strand_id
1 'polypeptide(L)'
;MPDSSISKFFEKSRKERLNIIANFANLSKNELDILENPNGGISFEKADKMIENAIGTFSLPLGVATNFKINGKDYVVPMVIEEPSVIAAASKGAKIARIKGGFEVNADESYSIGQIQILNVDANSVIKKFKILLLKF
;
A
#
# COMPACT_ATOMS: atom_id res chain seq x y z
N MET A 1 12.96 13.80 -12.24
CA MET A 1 12.15 12.88 -11.40
C MET A 1 10.72 13.41 -11.39
N PRO A 2 9.70 12.54 -11.42
CA PRO A 2 8.31 12.96 -11.47
C PRO A 2 7.89 13.65 -10.16
N ASP A 3 7.06 14.69 -10.24
CA ASP A 3 6.59 15.49 -9.10
C ASP A 3 5.18 15.06 -8.69
N SER A 4 4.99 14.71 -7.42
CA SER A 4 3.70 14.27 -6.88
C SER A 4 2.77 15.43 -6.53
N SER A 5 3.24 16.69 -6.61
CA SER A 5 2.44 17.89 -6.38
C SER A 5 1.51 18.19 -7.56
N ILE A 6 0.42 17.43 -7.68
CA ILE A 6 -0.50 17.52 -8.80
C ILE A 6 -1.64 18.50 -8.50
N SER A 7 -1.65 19.64 -9.19
CA SER A 7 -2.67 20.67 -9.01
C SER A 7 -4.07 20.16 -9.35
N LYS A 8 -5.02 20.42 -8.45
CA LYS A 8 -6.46 20.20 -8.65
C LYS A 8 -6.80 18.79 -9.14
N PHE A 9 -6.07 17.77 -8.69
CA PHE A 9 -6.26 16.38 -9.14
C PHE A 9 -7.70 15.87 -8.97
N PHE A 10 -8.38 16.28 -7.89
CA PHE A 10 -9.77 15.90 -7.62
C PHE A 10 -10.77 16.53 -8.61
N GLU A 11 -10.45 17.67 -9.24
CA GLU A 11 -11.31 18.32 -10.24
C GLU A 11 -11.21 17.63 -11.62
N LYS A 12 -10.18 16.80 -11.83
CA LYS A 12 -9.91 16.15 -13.13
C LYS A 12 -10.83 14.97 -13.39
N SER A 13 -11.10 14.69 -14.67
CA SER A 13 -11.79 13.48 -15.11
C SER A 13 -10.96 12.21 -14.83
N ARG A 14 -11.62 11.04 -14.82
CA ARG A 14 -10.93 9.75 -14.66
C ARG A 14 -9.80 9.56 -15.67
N LYS A 15 -10.03 9.88 -16.94
CA LYS A 15 -9.03 9.74 -18.01
C LYS A 15 -7.81 10.64 -17.78
N GLU A 16 -8.04 11.90 -17.40
CA GLU A 16 -6.94 12.82 -17.06
C GLU A 16 -6.15 12.34 -15.85
N ARG A 17 -6.83 11.86 -14.81
CA ARG A 17 -6.18 11.27 -13.63
C ARG A 17 -5.30 10.09 -14.03
N LEU A 18 -5.84 9.14 -14.80
CA LEU A 18 -5.10 7.96 -15.28
C LEU A 18 -3.90 8.35 -16.13
N ASN A 19 -4.03 9.30 -17.06
CA ASN A 19 -2.90 9.78 -17.87
C ASN A 19 -1.79 10.39 -17.00
N ILE A 20 -2.15 11.19 -15.99
CA ILE A 20 -1.17 11.78 -15.07
C ILE A 20 -0.45 10.68 -14.29
N ILE A 21 -1.17 9.68 -13.78
CA ILE A 21 -0.57 8.58 -13.02
C ILE A 21 0.29 7.68 -13.91
N ALA A 22 -0.17 7.39 -15.13
CA ALA A 22 0.59 6.62 -16.11
C ALA A 22 1.93 7.29 -16.42
N ASN A 23 1.93 8.61 -16.66
CA ASN A 23 3.14 9.37 -16.89
C ASN A 23 4.03 9.46 -15.63
N PHE A 24 3.43 9.64 -14.45
CA PHE A 24 4.17 9.71 -13.18
C PHE A 24 4.91 8.39 -12.87
N ALA A 25 4.21 7.26 -13.01
CA ALA A 25 4.73 5.93 -12.68
C ALA A 25 5.38 5.22 -13.89
N ASN A 26 5.41 5.86 -15.07
CA ASN A 26 5.88 5.27 -16.33
C ASN A 26 5.19 3.92 -16.64
N LEU A 27 3.87 3.89 -16.50
CA LEU A 27 3.08 2.69 -16.75
C LEU A 27 3.08 2.35 -18.25
N SER A 28 3.25 1.06 -18.54
CA SER A 28 3.02 0.51 -19.86
C SER A 28 1.54 0.56 -20.23
N LYS A 29 1.25 0.41 -21.53
CA LYS A 29 -0.13 0.33 -22.03
C LYS A 29 -0.91 -0.80 -21.35
N ASN A 30 -0.29 -1.97 -21.20
CA ASN A 30 -0.93 -3.12 -20.56
C ASN A 30 -1.29 -2.84 -19.08
N GLU A 31 -0.44 -2.13 -18.35
CA GLU A 31 -0.72 -1.74 -16.96
C GLU A 31 -1.84 -0.70 -16.87
N LEU A 32 -1.88 0.23 -17.82
CA LEU A 32 -2.97 1.20 -17.91
C LEU A 32 -4.31 0.52 -18.23
N ASP A 33 -4.31 -0.45 -19.15
CA ASP A 33 -5.49 -1.23 -19.51
C ASP A 33 -6.07 -1.98 -18.29
N ILE A 34 -5.22 -2.44 -17.35
CA ILE A 34 -5.66 -3.07 -16.09
C ILE A 34 -6.43 -2.06 -15.21
N LEU A 35 -5.93 -0.83 -15.08
CA LEU A 35 -6.58 0.24 -14.30
C LEU A 35 -7.86 0.76 -14.97
N GLU A 36 -7.92 0.68 -16.30
CA GLU A 36 -9.10 1.05 -17.06
C GLU A 36 -10.22 0.01 -16.97
N ASN A 37 -9.87 -1.26 -16.72
CA ASN A 37 -10.79 -2.38 -16.65
C ASN A 37 -11.81 -2.24 -15.49
N PRO A 38 -13.12 -2.32 -15.77
CA PRO A 38 -14.16 -2.19 -14.74
C PRO A 38 -14.21 -3.36 -13.75
N ASN A 39 -13.57 -4.50 -14.03
CA ASN A 39 -13.60 -5.71 -13.18
C ASN A 39 -12.64 -5.65 -11.98
N GLY A 40 -12.06 -4.48 -11.68
CA GLY A 40 -11.15 -4.31 -10.53
C GLY A 40 -9.77 -4.97 -10.70
N GLY A 41 -9.39 -5.31 -11.94
CA GLY A 41 -8.06 -5.83 -12.27
C GLY A 41 -7.84 -7.33 -12.02
N ILE A 42 -8.83 -8.06 -11.53
CA ILE A 42 -8.76 -9.51 -11.31
C ILE A 42 -9.90 -10.25 -12.03
N SER A 43 -9.57 -11.34 -12.73
CA SER A 43 -10.58 -12.21 -13.35
C SER A 43 -11.14 -13.19 -12.33
N PHE A 44 -12.33 -13.73 -12.60
CA PHE A 44 -12.95 -14.70 -11.69
C PHE A 44 -12.09 -15.97 -11.55
N GLU A 45 -11.44 -16.44 -12.62
CA GLU A 45 -10.57 -17.62 -12.58
C GLU A 45 -9.32 -17.41 -11.69
N LYS A 46 -8.87 -16.17 -11.55
CA LYS A 46 -7.80 -15.83 -10.59
C LYS A 46 -8.36 -15.79 -9.17
N ALA A 47 -9.53 -15.18 -8.98
CA ALA A 47 -10.17 -15.10 -7.67
C ALA A 47 -10.51 -16.50 -7.11
N ASP A 48 -10.99 -17.41 -7.95
CA ASP A 48 -11.32 -18.81 -7.61
C ASP A 48 -10.09 -19.63 -7.17
N LYS A 49 -8.88 -19.19 -7.56
CA LYS A 49 -7.62 -19.79 -7.09
C LYS A 49 -7.06 -19.15 -5.84
N MET A 50 -7.56 -17.99 -5.43
CA MET A 50 -7.07 -17.25 -4.26
C MET A 50 -7.73 -17.70 -2.96
N ILE A 51 -8.97 -18.19 -3.03
CA ILE A 51 -9.78 -18.60 -1.88
C ILE A 51 -10.60 -19.84 -2.23
N GLU A 52 -11.06 -20.58 -1.23
CA GLU A 52 -12.03 -21.65 -1.41
C GLU A 52 -13.46 -21.10 -1.59
N ASN A 53 -14.28 -21.82 -2.38
CA ASN A 53 -15.71 -21.53 -2.61
C ASN A 53 -15.99 -20.12 -3.16
N ALA A 54 -15.15 -19.59 -4.04
CA ALA A 54 -15.41 -18.30 -4.68
C ALA A 54 -16.66 -18.37 -5.56
N ILE A 55 -17.56 -17.38 -5.41
CA ILE A 55 -18.77 -17.23 -6.24
C ILE A 55 -18.84 -15.89 -6.98
N GLY A 56 -17.85 -15.02 -6.76
CA GLY A 56 -17.75 -13.72 -7.41
C GLY A 56 -16.57 -12.90 -6.90
N THR A 57 -16.51 -11.64 -7.33
CA THR A 57 -15.53 -10.66 -6.87
C THR A 57 -16.22 -9.47 -6.22
N PHE A 58 -15.54 -8.84 -5.26
CA PHE A 58 -16.00 -7.61 -4.62
C PHE A 58 -15.02 -6.49 -4.94
N SER A 59 -15.54 -5.31 -5.29
CA SER A 59 -14.73 -4.15 -5.69
C SER A 59 -14.91 -3.00 -4.69
N LEU A 60 -13.79 -2.34 -4.38
CA LEU A 60 -13.74 -1.10 -3.60
C LEU A 60 -13.17 0.04 -4.43
N PRO A 61 -13.52 1.31 -4.15
CA PRO A 61 -12.94 2.44 -4.85
C PRO A 61 -11.41 2.48 -4.69
N LEU A 62 -10.71 2.50 -5.83
CA LEU A 62 -9.27 2.73 -5.91
C LEU A 62 -9.03 4.20 -6.25
N GLY A 63 -8.31 4.90 -5.37
CA GLY A 63 -7.83 6.25 -5.60
C GLY A 63 -6.34 6.37 -5.35
N VAL A 64 -5.84 7.60 -5.45
CA VAL A 64 -4.44 7.91 -5.18
C VAL A 64 -4.33 9.18 -4.36
N ALA A 65 -3.49 9.15 -3.32
CA ALA A 65 -3.10 10.34 -2.58
C ALA A 65 -1.85 10.99 -3.20
N THR A 66 -1.87 12.31 -3.28
CA THR A 66 -0.84 13.12 -3.95
C THR A 66 -0.02 13.94 -2.94
N ASN A 67 1.04 14.60 -3.42
CA ASN A 67 1.94 15.49 -2.68
C ASN A 67 2.95 14.82 -1.74
N PHE A 68 2.96 13.49 -1.62
CA PHE A 68 3.89 12.79 -0.73
C PHE A 68 5.33 12.96 -1.19
N LYS A 69 6.16 13.52 -0.30
CA LYS A 69 7.62 13.52 -0.42
C LYS A 69 8.18 12.77 0.77
N ILE A 70 8.88 11.66 0.54
CA ILE A 70 9.42 10.81 1.58
C ILE A 70 10.91 10.64 1.29
N ASN A 71 11.76 10.98 2.26
CA ASN A 71 13.22 10.95 2.13
C ASN A 71 13.71 11.68 0.85
N GLY A 72 13.14 12.84 0.58
CA GLY A 72 13.45 13.65 -0.60
C GLY A 72 12.86 13.16 -1.94
N LYS A 73 12.23 11.98 -1.98
CA LYS A 73 11.65 11.39 -3.19
C LYS A 73 10.13 11.56 -3.23
N ASP A 74 9.62 11.82 -4.43
CA ASP A 74 8.21 12.01 -4.71
C ASP A 74 7.45 10.70 -4.91
N TYR A 75 6.25 10.62 -4.33
CA TYR A 75 5.36 9.44 -4.40
C TYR A 75 3.92 9.85 -4.67
N VAL A 76 3.23 9.06 -5.49
CA VAL A 76 1.77 8.98 -5.51
C VAL A 76 1.39 7.67 -4.83
N VAL A 77 0.53 7.75 -3.81
CA VAL A 77 0.22 6.60 -2.93
C VAL A 77 -1.13 6.01 -3.31
N PRO A 78 -1.22 4.79 -3.86
CA PRO A 78 -2.50 4.14 -4.13
C PRO A 78 -3.22 3.80 -2.83
N MET A 79 -4.54 4.00 -2.80
CA MET A 79 -5.39 3.77 -1.64
C MET A 79 -6.70 3.12 -2.09
N VAL A 80 -7.13 2.06 -1.39
CA VAL A 80 -8.42 1.38 -1.60
C VAL A 80 -9.28 1.58 -0.36
N ILE A 81 -10.34 2.39 -0.48
CA ILE A 81 -11.20 2.79 0.65
C ILE A 81 -12.56 3.30 0.15
N GLU A 82 -13.65 3.02 0.85
CA GLU A 82 -14.99 3.52 0.55
C GLU A 82 -15.34 4.85 1.24
N GLU A 83 -14.67 5.14 2.35
CA GLU A 83 -14.96 6.32 3.17
C GLU A 83 -14.59 7.62 2.41
N PRO A 84 -15.56 8.55 2.23
CA PRO A 84 -15.28 9.84 1.63
C PRO A 84 -14.22 10.61 2.41
N SER A 85 -13.53 11.53 1.74
CA SER A 85 -12.57 12.48 2.34
C SER A 85 -11.24 11.89 2.80
N VAL A 86 -11.10 10.58 3.05
CA VAL A 86 -9.84 9.97 3.56
C VAL A 86 -8.65 10.29 2.65
N ILE A 87 -8.76 10.01 1.34
CA ILE A 87 -7.69 10.28 0.37
C ILE A 87 -7.42 11.79 0.24
N ALA A 88 -8.47 12.61 0.32
CA ALA A 88 -8.34 14.07 0.25
C ALA A 88 -7.60 14.63 1.47
N ALA A 89 -7.91 14.13 2.66
CA ALA A 89 -7.25 14.49 3.91
C ALA A 89 -5.77 14.05 3.90
N ALA A 90 -5.48 12.82 3.47
CA ALA A 90 -4.11 12.33 3.32
C ALA A 90 -3.29 13.22 2.36
N SER A 91 -3.86 13.54 1.19
CA SER A 91 -3.23 14.41 0.20
C SER A 91 -2.99 15.83 0.73
N LYS A 92 -3.95 16.39 1.48
CA LYS A 92 -3.84 17.71 2.11
C LYS A 92 -2.76 17.72 3.20
N GLY A 93 -2.71 16.70 4.04
CA GLY A 93 -1.67 16.54 5.07
C GLY A 93 -0.28 16.46 4.45
N ALA A 94 -0.11 15.63 3.42
CA ALA A 94 1.14 15.53 2.67
C ALA A 94 1.55 16.87 2.03
N LYS A 95 0.59 17.61 1.46
CA LYS A 95 0.84 18.94 0.89
C LYS A 95 1.38 19.93 1.94
N ILE A 96 0.83 19.90 3.15
CA ILE A 96 1.29 20.75 4.27
C ILE A 96 2.71 20.34 4.70
N ALA A 97 2.96 19.04 4.89
CA ALA A 97 4.28 18.53 5.26
C ALA A 97 5.37 18.88 4.23
N ARG A 98 5.00 18.84 2.94
CA ARG A 98 5.90 19.17 1.82
C ARG A 98 6.48 20.59 1.90
N ILE A 99 5.75 21.55 2.49
CA ILE A 99 6.25 22.94 2.71
C ILE A 99 7.53 22.93 3.56
N LYS A 100 7.67 21.95 4.45
CA LYS A 100 8.84 21.78 5.33
C LYS A 100 9.82 20.70 4.86
N GLY A 101 9.71 20.24 3.61
CA GLY A 101 10.62 19.24 3.03
C GLY A 101 10.00 17.86 2.85
N GLY A 102 8.82 17.60 3.42
CA GLY A 102 8.14 16.30 3.35
C GLY A 102 8.29 15.50 4.64
N PHE A 103 8.31 14.18 4.50
CA PHE A 103 8.50 13.22 5.57
C PHE A 103 9.91 12.63 5.51
N GLU A 104 10.52 12.47 6.67
CA GLU A 104 11.75 11.72 6.85
C GLU A 104 11.42 10.44 7.63
N VAL A 105 11.81 9.29 7.09
CA VAL A 105 11.46 7.98 7.63
C VAL A 105 12.68 7.07 7.55
N ASN A 106 12.96 6.39 8.66
CA ASN A 106 13.89 5.26 8.73
C ASN A 106 13.10 4.03 9.18
N ALA A 107 13.49 2.84 8.71
CA ALA A 107 12.90 1.58 9.13
C ALA A 107 14.02 0.61 9.49
N ASP A 108 13.80 -0.18 10.54
CA ASP A 108 14.68 -1.27 10.93
C ASP A 108 14.59 -2.43 9.93
N GLU A 109 15.42 -3.46 10.12
CA GLU A 109 15.35 -4.68 9.33
C GLU A 109 13.99 -5.39 9.48
N SER A 110 13.56 -6.05 8.40
CA SER A 110 12.27 -6.75 8.36
C SER A 110 12.41 -8.18 8.91
N TYR A 111 12.13 -8.36 10.20
CA TYR A 111 12.10 -9.69 10.82
C TYR A 111 10.68 -10.25 10.93
N SER A 112 10.54 -11.56 10.69
CA SER A 112 9.30 -12.31 10.92
C SER A 112 9.37 -13.08 12.23
N ILE A 113 8.32 -13.04 13.02
CA ILE A 113 8.24 -13.76 14.29
C ILE A 113 7.48 -15.07 14.08
N GLY A 114 8.16 -16.20 14.29
CA GLY A 114 7.54 -17.52 14.42
C GLY A 114 7.41 -17.92 15.89
N GLN A 115 6.26 -18.48 16.29
CA GLN A 115 6.01 -18.90 17.66
C GLN A 115 5.75 -20.41 17.74
N ILE A 116 6.38 -21.07 18.72
CA ILE A 116 6.15 -22.47 19.06
C ILE A 116 5.62 -22.53 20.49
N GLN A 117 4.39 -22.99 20.66
CA GLN A 117 3.80 -23.19 21.99
C GLN A 117 4.19 -24.57 22.52
N ILE A 118 4.82 -24.59 23.70
CA ILE A 118 5.15 -25.84 24.42
C ILE A 118 4.21 -25.95 25.61
N LEU A 119 3.46 -27.05 25.68
CA LEU A 119 2.48 -27.32 26.73
C LEU A 119 3.02 -28.32 27.76
N ASN A 120 2.42 -28.34 28.95
CA ASN A 120 2.70 -29.30 30.02
C ASN A 120 4.16 -29.32 30.50
N VAL A 121 4.76 -28.13 30.62
CA VAL A 121 6.15 -27.96 31.06
C VAL A 121 6.23 -26.94 32.20
N ASP A 122 7.18 -27.15 33.11
CA ASP A 122 7.54 -26.09 34.07
C ASP A 122 8.27 -24.96 33.34
N ALA A 123 7.68 -23.77 33.35
CA ALA A 123 8.21 -22.59 32.67
C ALA A 123 9.64 -22.27 33.12
N ASN A 124 9.95 -22.44 34.42
CA ASN A 124 11.28 -22.13 34.94
C ASN A 124 12.36 -23.09 34.40
N SER A 125 12.03 -24.37 34.21
CA SER A 125 12.90 -25.36 33.57
C SER A 125 13.14 -25.06 32.10
N VAL A 126 12.11 -24.62 31.38
CA VAL A 126 12.16 -24.35 29.94
C VAL A 126 12.88 -23.04 29.62
N ILE A 127 12.59 -21.95 30.32
CA ILE A 127 13.20 -20.63 30.08
C ILE A 127 14.73 -20.69 30.21
N LYS A 128 15.26 -21.49 31.15
CA LYS A 128 16.71 -21.70 31.30
C LYS A 128 17.36 -22.35 30.08
N LYS A 129 16.64 -23.22 29.35
CA LYS A 129 17.13 -23.91 28.15
C LYS A 129 17.02 -23.06 26.88
N PHE A 130 16.04 -22.16 26.80
CA PHE A 130 15.75 -21.38 25.59
C PHE A 130 16.44 -20.01 25.51
N LYS A 131 17.16 -19.57 26.55
CA LYS A 131 17.95 -18.32 26.53
C LYS A 131 18.99 -18.22 25.38
N ILE A 132 19.25 -19.32 24.67
CA ILE A 132 20.25 -19.43 23.59
C ILE A 132 19.64 -19.23 22.19
N LEU A 133 18.32 -19.31 22.00
CA LEU A 133 17.71 -19.34 20.65
C LEU A 133 17.19 -17.98 20.14
N LEU A 134 17.26 -16.91 20.94
CA LEU A 134 16.71 -15.59 20.61
C LEU A 134 17.67 -14.65 19.83
N LEU A 135 18.86 -15.12 19.45
CA LEU A 135 19.91 -14.29 18.85
C LEU A 135 20.32 -14.68 17.42
N LYS A 136 19.61 -15.58 16.76
CA LYS A 136 19.92 -15.98 15.37
C LYS A 136 18.67 -16.26 14.56
N PHE A 137 17.97 -15.21 14.19
CA PHE A 137 17.25 -15.08 12.93
C PHE A 137 17.42 -13.66 12.43
#